data_AF-A0A661HVT4-F1
#
_entry.id   AF-A0A661HVT4-F1
#
_cell.length_a   1.000
_cell.length_b   1.000
_cell.length_c   1.000
_cell.angle_alpha   90.00
_cell.angle_beta   90.00
_cell.angle_gamma   90.00
#
_symmetry.space_group_name_H-M   'P 1'
#
loop_
_entity.id
_entity.type
_entity.pdbx_description
1 polymer ?
#
loop_
_entity_poly.entity_id
_entity_poly.type
_entity_poly.pdbx_seq_one_letter_code
_entity_poly.pdbx_strand_id
1 'polypeptide(L)'
;MKSTRGLKSIEKPEKIYLDNPNLLFTSKADTGTIRETFFINQLSKDHEVVAPKSGDFLVDEKYTFEIGGKNKSFHQIKDIPNSFVASDDIERGFSNRIPLWLFGFLY
;
A
#
# COMPACT_ATOMS: atom_id res chain seq x y z
N MET A 1 1.08 30.83 -33.68
CA MET A 1 0.04 30.20 -32.82
C MET A 1 0.56 30.16 -31.39
N LYS A 2 -0.11 30.84 -30.45
CA LYS A 2 0.22 30.76 -29.02
C LYS A 2 -0.21 29.39 -28.51
N SER A 3 0.77 28.56 -28.15
CA SER A 3 0.54 27.27 -27.50
C SER A 3 -0.24 27.50 -26.21
N THR A 4 -1.42 26.91 -26.13
CA THR A 4 -2.24 26.79 -24.93
C THR A 4 -1.41 26.11 -23.85
N ARG A 5 -0.81 26.94 -23.00
CA ARG A 5 -0.29 26.59 -21.69
C ARG A 5 -1.48 26.25 -20.79
N GLY A 6 -2.24 25.23 -21.20
CA GLY A 6 -3.25 24.60 -20.36
C GLY A 6 -2.52 24.10 -19.15
N LEU A 7 -2.96 24.55 -17.98
CA LEU A 7 -2.43 24.16 -16.69
C LEU A 7 -2.10 22.67 -16.74
N LYS A 8 -0.82 22.32 -16.49
CA LYS A 8 -0.44 20.93 -16.21
C LYS A 8 -1.52 20.39 -15.29
N SER A 9 -2.26 19.41 -15.79
CA SER A 9 -3.31 18.72 -15.07
C SER A 9 -2.84 18.55 -13.63
N ILE A 10 -3.58 19.11 -12.69
CA ILE A 10 -3.47 18.68 -11.30
C ILE A 10 -3.69 17.17 -11.38
N GLU A 11 -2.61 16.40 -11.29
CA GLU A 11 -2.67 14.95 -11.34
C GLU A 11 -3.53 14.57 -10.15
N LYS A 12 -4.75 14.10 -10.43
CA LYS A 12 -5.65 13.69 -9.36
C LYS A 12 -4.97 12.52 -8.67
N PRO A 13 -4.76 12.59 -7.34
CA PRO A 13 -4.21 11.46 -6.62
C PRO A 13 -5.14 10.26 -6.82
N GLU A 14 -4.56 9.11 -7.14
CA GLU A 14 -5.32 7.87 -7.36
C GLU A 14 -5.93 7.36 -6.05
N LYS A 15 -5.17 7.46 -4.95
CA LYS A 15 -5.61 7.15 -3.59
C LYS A 15 -5.14 8.22 -2.60
N ILE A 16 -5.92 8.46 -1.55
CA ILE A 16 -5.60 9.36 -0.44
C ILE A 16 -5.72 8.56 0.86
N TYR A 17 -4.67 8.57 1.67
CA TYR A 17 -4.64 7.90 2.98
C TYR A 17 -4.64 8.93 4.11
N LEU A 18 -5.32 8.60 5.20
CA LEU A 18 -5.36 9.45 6.38
C LEU A 18 -4.17 9.12 7.29
N ASP A 19 -3.42 10.15 7.66
CA ASP A 19 -2.26 10.01 8.55
C ASP A 19 -2.64 9.42 9.93
N ASN A 20 -3.80 9.84 10.46
CA ASN A 20 -4.37 9.23 11.66
C ASN A 20 -5.36 8.12 11.28
N PRO A 21 -5.00 6.82 11.41
CA PRO A 21 -5.87 5.71 11.05
C PRO A 21 -7.15 5.68 11.87
N ASN A 22 -7.18 6.29 13.07
CA ASN A 22 -8.40 6.35 13.88
C ASN A 22 -9.52 7.15 13.19
N LEU A 23 -9.17 8.10 12.31
CA LEU A 23 -10.15 8.87 11.54
C LEU A 23 -10.92 8.00 10.55
N LEU A 24 -10.39 6.85 10.14
CA LEU A 24 -11.14 5.93 9.27
C LEU A 24 -12.44 5.46 9.94
N PHE A 25 -12.44 5.32 11.25
CA PHE A 25 -13.59 4.85 12.03
C PHE A 25 -14.66 5.92 12.28
N THR A 26 -14.42 7.18 11.89
CA THR A 26 -15.48 8.20 11.88
C THR A 26 -16.43 8.00 10.69
N SER A 27 -16.07 7.12 9.76
CA SER A 27 -16.86 6.70 8.61
C SER A 27 -16.91 5.17 8.53
N LYS A 28 -17.77 4.60 7.68
CA LYS A 28 -17.74 3.16 7.39
C LYS A 28 -16.63 2.88 6.35
N ALA A 29 -15.37 3.01 6.76
CA ALA A 29 -14.23 2.65 5.91
C ALA A 29 -14.26 1.15 5.57
N ASP A 30 -13.94 0.80 4.33
CA ASP A 30 -13.84 -0.59 3.93
C ASP A 30 -12.55 -1.23 4.47
N THR A 31 -12.57 -2.55 4.64
CA THR A 31 -11.45 -3.28 5.22
C THR A 31 -10.17 -3.21 4.37
N GLY A 32 -10.29 -3.05 3.05
CA GLY A 32 -9.14 -2.85 2.17
C GLY A 32 -8.40 -1.57 2.51
N THR A 33 -9.13 -0.45 2.58
CA THR A 33 -8.61 0.85 2.97
C THR A 33 -7.97 0.82 4.36
N ILE A 34 -8.59 0.13 5.34
CA ILE A 34 -8.02 -0.01 6.69
C ILE A 34 -6.65 -0.71 6.65
N ARG A 35 -6.53 -1.80 5.88
CA ARG A 35 -5.27 -2.56 5.76
C ARG A 35 -4.18 -1.76 5.08
N GLU A 36 -4.51 -1.10 3.97
CA GLU A 36 -3.58 -0.24 3.22
C GLU A 36 -3.11 0.93 4.09
N THR A 37 -4.04 1.57 4.82
CA THR A 37 -3.73 2.70 5.71
C THR A 37 -2.88 2.27 6.90
N PHE A 38 -3.14 1.09 7.48
CA PHE A 38 -2.27 0.53 8.52
C PHE A 38 -0.86 0.32 7.99
N PHE A 39 -0.71 -0.33 6.82
CA PHE A 39 0.59 -0.64 6.21
C PHE A 39 1.42 0.63 5.97
N ILE A 40 0.83 1.63 5.32
CA ILE A 40 1.54 2.90 5.04
C ILE A 40 1.87 3.64 6.33
N ASN A 41 0.96 3.65 7.33
CA ASN A 41 1.20 4.29 8.61
C ASN A 41 2.38 3.66 9.37
N GLN A 42 2.58 2.33 9.27
CA GLN A 42 3.71 1.67 9.94
C GLN A 42 5.05 1.93 9.24
N LEU A 43 5.08 2.11 7.91
CA LEU A 43 6.33 2.23 7.17
C LEU A 43 6.74 3.67 6.86
N SER A 44 5.80 4.56 6.58
CA SER A 44 6.10 5.92 6.11
C SER A 44 6.84 6.80 7.11
N LYS A 45 7.00 6.35 8.36
CA LYS A 45 7.81 7.03 9.36
C LYS A 45 9.31 7.00 9.00
N ASP A 46 9.82 5.83 8.62
CA ASP A 46 11.25 5.59 8.45
C ASP A 46 11.62 5.13 7.03
N HIS A 47 10.62 4.88 6.18
CA HIS A 47 10.80 4.39 4.81
C HIS A 47 10.05 5.24 3.79
N GLU A 48 10.59 5.32 2.57
CA GLU A 48 9.89 5.95 1.47
C GLU A 48 8.86 4.96 0.90
N VAL A 49 7.59 5.38 0.85
CA VAL A 49 6.49 4.58 0.32
C VAL A 49 5.81 5.33 -0.81
N VAL A 50 5.81 4.74 -2.01
CA VAL A 50 5.20 5.34 -3.21
C VAL A 50 4.25 4.37 -3.89
N ALA A 51 3.35 4.89 -4.72
CA ALA A 51 2.46 4.08 -5.55
C ALA A 51 3.21 3.62 -6.84
N PRO A 52 3.39 2.31 -7.06
CA PRO A 52 4.01 1.79 -8.28
C PRO A 52 2.99 1.64 -9.42
N LYS A 53 3.48 1.27 -10.62
CA LYS A 53 2.60 0.87 -11.74
C LYS A 53 1.88 -0.46 -11.52
N SER A 54 2.38 -1.31 -10.62
CA SER A 54 1.85 -2.64 -10.31
C SER A 54 2.19 -2.97 -8.86
N GLY A 55 1.22 -3.51 -8.13
CA GLY A 55 1.26 -3.57 -6.66
C GLY A 55 0.55 -2.37 -6.03
N ASP A 56 0.31 -2.44 -4.73
CA ASP A 56 -0.27 -1.34 -3.96
C ASP A 56 0.80 -0.32 -3.54
N PHE A 57 1.98 -0.80 -3.14
CA PHE A 57 3.06 0.05 -2.62
C PHE A 57 4.45 -0.40 -3.09
N LEU A 58 5.35 0.56 -3.28
CA LEU A 58 6.78 0.34 -3.48
C LEU A 58 7.53 1.03 -2.34
N VAL A 59 8.32 0.25 -1.62
CA VAL A 59 9.08 0.69 -0.45
C VAL A 59 10.56 0.76 -0.78
N ASP A 60 11.18 1.90 -0.49
CA ASP A 60 12.60 2.20 -0.71
C ASP A 60 13.09 1.85 -2.13
N GLU A 61 12.24 2.10 -3.13
CA GLU A 61 12.45 1.77 -4.56
C GLU A 61 12.80 0.29 -4.84
N LYS A 62 12.62 -0.60 -3.87
CA LYS A 62 13.16 -1.97 -3.91
C LYS A 62 12.12 -3.06 -3.69
N TYR A 63 11.19 -2.85 -2.77
CA TYR A 63 10.25 -3.87 -2.34
C TYR A 63 8.83 -3.51 -2.75
N THR A 64 8.21 -4.36 -3.58
CA THR A 64 6.82 -4.15 -4.00
C THR A 64 5.87 -4.94 -3.10
N PHE A 65 4.86 -4.29 -2.58
CA PHE A 65 3.87 -4.89 -1.71
C PHE A 65 2.48 -4.81 -2.31
N GLU A 66 1.76 -5.92 -2.17
CA GLU A 66 0.33 -6.02 -2.41
C GLU A 66 -0.36 -6.30 -1.07
N ILE A 67 -1.40 -5.54 -0.74
CA ILE A 67 -2.07 -5.59 0.57
C ILE A 67 -3.44 -6.24 0.42
N GLY A 68 -3.79 -7.12 1.37
CA GLY A 68 -5.14 -7.67 1.41
C GLY A 68 -5.37 -8.68 2.51
N GLY A 69 -6.49 -9.39 2.43
CA GLY A 69 -6.81 -10.48 3.37
C GLY A 69 -6.12 -11.80 3.03
N LYS A 70 -6.43 -12.84 3.80
CA LYS A 70 -5.89 -14.21 3.67
C LYS A 70 -5.84 -14.76 2.24
N ASN A 71 -6.86 -14.45 1.43
CA ASN A 71 -6.99 -14.96 0.06
C ASN A 71 -6.42 -14.02 -1.02
N LYS A 72 -5.72 -12.94 -0.63
CA LYS A 72 -5.17 -11.99 -1.59
C LYS A 72 -4.18 -12.68 -2.52
N SER A 73 -4.39 -12.53 -3.81
CA SER A 73 -3.65 -13.20 -4.86
C SER A 73 -2.26 -12.58 -5.07
N PHE A 74 -1.25 -13.41 -5.37
CA PHE A 74 0.10 -12.95 -5.76
C PHE A 74 0.21 -12.61 -7.26
N HIS A 75 -0.86 -12.79 -8.04
CA HIS A 75 -0.78 -12.73 -9.51
C HIS A 75 -0.35 -11.38 -10.07
N GLN A 76 -0.70 -10.26 -9.40
CA GLN A 76 -0.37 -8.92 -9.88
C GLN A 76 1.14 -8.64 -9.87
N ILE A 77 1.83 -9.20 -8.88
CA ILE A 77 3.24 -8.89 -8.60
C ILE A 77 4.17 -10.09 -8.83
N LYS A 78 3.66 -11.17 -9.45
CA LYS A 78 4.34 -12.47 -9.54
C LYS A 78 5.69 -12.43 -10.26
N ASP A 79 5.82 -11.56 -11.26
CA ASP A 79 7.01 -11.42 -12.10
C ASP A 79 7.90 -10.25 -11.65
N ILE A 80 7.51 -9.57 -10.55
CA ILE A 80 8.27 -8.46 -9.97
C ILE A 80 9.27 -9.04 -8.96
N PRO A 81 10.58 -8.77 -9.10
CA PRO A 81 11.55 -9.20 -8.10
C PRO A 81 11.30 -8.49 -6.76
N ASN A 82 11.64 -9.15 -5.65
CA ASN A 82 11.47 -8.60 -4.30
C ASN A 82 10.02 -8.16 -3.99
N SER A 83 9.04 -8.90 -4.50
CA SER A 83 7.63 -8.60 -4.31
C SER A 83 6.98 -9.51 -3.27
N PHE A 84 6.08 -8.94 -2.45
CA PHE A 84 5.46 -9.61 -1.32
C PHE A 84 3.98 -9.27 -1.20
N VAL A 85 3.19 -10.20 -0.65
CA VAL A 85 1.81 -9.91 -0.21
C VAL A 85 1.78 -9.75 1.29
N ALA A 86 1.44 -8.57 1.78
CA ALA A 86 1.12 -8.37 3.19
C ALA A 86 -0.35 -8.77 3.43
N SER A 87 -0.55 -9.87 4.15
CA SER A 87 -1.87 -10.49 4.31
C SER A 87 -2.39 -10.37 5.73
N ASP A 88 -3.59 -9.85 5.84
CA ASP A 88 -4.41 -9.91 7.03
C ASP A 88 -5.06 -11.29 7.20
N ASP A 89 -5.56 -11.61 8.40
CA ASP A 89 -6.19 -12.90 8.77
C ASP A 89 -5.28 -14.14 8.59
N ILE A 90 -3.97 -13.98 8.78
CA ILE A 90 -3.01 -15.09 8.83
C ILE A 90 -2.08 -15.00 10.04
N GLU A 91 -1.77 -16.16 10.64
CA GLU A 91 -0.86 -16.26 11.78
C GLU A 91 0.60 -16.46 11.36
N ARG A 92 0.83 -17.09 10.21
CA ARG A 92 2.17 -17.47 9.73
C ARG A 92 2.33 -17.09 8.27
N GLY A 93 3.49 -16.53 7.95
CA GLY A 93 3.91 -16.28 6.57
C GLY A 93 4.38 -17.56 5.89
N PHE A 94 4.31 -17.57 4.57
CA PHE A 94 4.87 -18.65 3.74
C PHE A 94 5.32 -18.07 2.39
N SER A 95 6.54 -18.38 1.96
CA SER A 95 7.14 -17.79 0.75
C SER A 95 7.07 -16.26 0.81
N ASN A 96 6.67 -15.59 -0.26
CA ASN A 96 6.55 -14.13 -0.34
C ASN A 96 5.28 -13.56 0.32
N ARG A 97 4.66 -14.29 1.27
CA ARG A 97 3.51 -13.79 2.03
C ARG A 97 3.90 -13.50 3.46
N ILE A 98 3.65 -12.27 3.89
CA ILE A 98 3.99 -11.77 5.23
C ILE A 98 2.69 -11.43 5.96
N PRO A 99 2.48 -11.90 7.20
CA PRO A 99 1.35 -11.46 8.01
C PRO A 99 1.37 -9.94 8.22
N LEU A 100 0.27 -9.27 7.90
CA LEU A 100 0.17 -7.81 7.93
C LEU A 100 0.46 -7.25 9.34
N TRP A 101 0.04 -7.95 10.39
CA TRP A 101 0.27 -7.52 11.78
C TRP A 101 1.75 -7.43 12.18
N LEU A 102 2.67 -8.10 11.47
CA LEU A 102 4.11 -8.00 11.77
C LEU A 102 4.67 -6.60 11.50
N PHE A 103 4.05 -5.84 10.59
CA PHE A 103 4.48 -4.47 10.29
C PHE A 103 4.27 -3.53 11.49
N GLY A 104 3.40 -3.88 12.44
CA GLY A 104 3.19 -3.10 13.67
C GLY A 104 4.36 -3.14 14.67
N PHE A 105 5.41 -3.91 14.39
CA PHE A 105 6.63 -3.93 15.21
C PHE A 105 7.76 -3.05 14.66
N LEU A 106 7.57 -2.38 13.53
CA LEU A 106 8.61 -1.64 12.81
C LEU A 106 8.77 -0.19 13.31
N TYR A 107 8.67 0.02 14.63
CA TYR A 107 8.73 1.32 15.31
C TYR A 107 9.99 2.14 15.03
#